data_AF-A0A644UTQ0-F1
#
_entry.id   AF-A0A644UTQ0-F1
#
_cell.length_a   1.000
_cell.length_b   1.000
_cell.length_c   1.000
_cell.angle_alpha   90.00
_cell.angle_beta   90.00
_cell.angle_gamma   90.00
#
_symmetry.space_group_name_H-M   'P 1'
#
loop_
_entity.id
_entity.type
_entity.pdbx_description
1 polymer ?
#
loop_
_entity_poly.entity_id
_entity_poly.type
_entity_poly.pdbx_seq_one_letter_code
_entity_poly.pdbx_strand_id
1 'polypeptide(L)'
;MNDLELLKNLVLAPYILKATALVGVSRKVGGNQFRHSFATLGILLDYHLVHDPVLLKASLLHDLFEELPETELDEIRNIDHEGPQVVDLVLEVTRLPHETKAGYLTRVLEKGSHNALLLKCADRISNLTDLHRDSHEPAKILSYLEQTEQYILPMASKVNQDMVTELTDLVARRRNILLNAGF
;
A
#
# COMPACT_ATOMS: atom_id res chain seq x y z
N MET A 1 -24.54 10.61 5.52
CA MET A 1 -24.05 11.10 4.22
C MET A 1 -23.94 9.87 3.33
N ASN A 2 -24.40 9.91 2.07
CA ASN A 2 -24.24 8.76 1.18
C ASN A 2 -22.86 8.81 0.50
N ASP A 3 -22.44 7.69 -0.10
CA ASP A 3 -21.12 7.56 -0.74
C ASP A 3 -20.86 8.62 -1.81
N LEU A 4 -21.88 9.01 -2.57
CA LEU A 4 -21.78 10.05 -3.58
C LEU A 4 -21.39 11.40 -2.97
N GLU A 5 -22.02 11.79 -1.86
CA GLU A 5 -21.71 13.05 -1.18
C GLU A 5 -20.34 13.00 -0.52
N LEU A 6 -19.90 11.84 0.00
CA LEU A 6 -18.54 11.68 0.51
C LEU A 6 -17.50 11.86 -0.61
N LEU A 7 -17.70 11.21 -1.75
CA LEU A 7 -16.81 11.32 -2.91
C LEU A 7 -16.76 12.74 -3.49
N LYS A 8 -17.90 13.44 -3.55
CA LYS A 8 -17.93 14.84 -4.03
C LYS A 8 -17.09 15.78 -3.16
N ASN A 9 -17.04 15.51 -1.85
CA ASN A 9 -16.33 16.34 -0.88
C ASN A 9 -14.87 15.86 -0.65
N LEU A 10 -14.47 14.73 -1.24
CA LEU A 10 -13.12 14.20 -1.13
C LEU A 10 -12.12 15.07 -1.92
N VAL A 11 -11.19 15.70 -1.20
CA VAL A 11 -10.16 16.54 -1.80
C VAL A 11 -8.88 15.73 -2.04
N LEU A 12 -8.70 15.20 -3.27
CA LEU A 12 -7.48 14.48 -3.64
C LEU A 12 -6.48 15.32 -4.44
N ALA A 13 -6.91 16.39 -5.11
CA ALA A 13 -6.08 17.10 -6.09
C ALA A 13 -4.70 17.55 -5.57
N PRO A 14 -4.56 18.13 -4.36
CA PRO A 14 -3.25 18.50 -3.82
C PRO A 14 -2.35 17.28 -3.55
N TYR A 15 -2.92 16.18 -3.06
CA TYR A 15 -2.21 14.93 -2.78
C TYR A 15 -1.79 14.24 -4.08
N ILE A 16 -2.62 14.28 -5.12
CA ILE A 16 -2.27 13.82 -6.48
C ILE A 16 -1.09 14.63 -7.02
N LEU A 17 -1.13 15.96 -6.88
CA LEU A 17 -0.04 16.83 -7.31
C LEU A 17 1.26 16.46 -6.58
N LYS A 18 1.21 16.27 -5.27
CA LYS A 18 2.37 15.84 -4.47
C LYS A 18 2.89 14.47 -4.91
N ALA A 19 2.00 13.52 -5.18
CA ALA A 19 2.35 12.20 -5.70
C ALA A 19 3.06 12.26 -7.07
N THR A 20 2.91 13.32 -7.87
CA THR A 20 3.61 13.41 -9.17
C THR A 20 5.13 13.38 -9.05
N ALA A 21 5.69 13.69 -7.88
CA ALA A 21 7.12 13.50 -7.59
C ALA A 21 7.57 12.04 -7.81
N LEU A 22 6.66 11.07 -7.64
CA LEU A 22 6.89 9.64 -7.86
C LEU A 22 6.86 9.21 -9.34
N VAL A 23 6.57 10.12 -10.28
CA VAL A 23 6.54 9.81 -11.72
C VAL A 23 7.91 9.39 -12.25
N GLY A 24 8.98 10.00 -11.73
CA GLY A 24 10.37 9.70 -12.10
C GLY A 24 10.92 8.42 -11.47
N VAL A 25 10.22 7.83 -10.50
CA VAL A 25 10.68 6.68 -9.74
C VAL A 25 10.20 5.39 -10.42
N SER A 26 11.12 4.72 -11.12
CA SER A 26 10.81 3.53 -11.94
C SER A 26 10.61 2.27 -11.09
N ARG A 27 9.67 1.39 -11.48
CA ARG A 27 9.44 0.09 -10.83
C ARG A 27 10.08 -1.05 -11.63
N LYS A 28 10.45 -2.13 -10.92
CA LYS A 28 11.07 -3.34 -11.52
C LYS A 28 10.15 -4.09 -12.49
N VAL A 29 8.85 -4.01 -12.25
CA VAL A 29 7.78 -4.60 -13.08
C VAL A 29 7.42 -3.73 -14.29
N GLY A 30 8.13 -2.62 -14.49
CA GLY A 30 7.77 -1.57 -15.44
C GLY A 30 6.84 -0.52 -14.84
N GLY A 31 6.72 0.64 -15.51
CA GLY A 31 5.97 1.78 -14.98
C GLY A 31 6.72 2.54 -13.87
N ASN A 32 5.96 3.28 -13.04
CA ASN A 32 6.51 4.15 -12.00
C ASN A 32 5.70 4.09 -10.70
N GLN A 33 6.27 4.62 -9.61
CA GLN A 33 5.64 4.60 -8.28
C GLN A 33 4.37 5.44 -8.20
N PHE A 34 4.23 6.49 -9.03
CA PHE A 34 2.96 7.22 -9.15
C PHE A 34 1.79 6.33 -9.60
N ARG A 35 2.01 5.45 -10.59
CA ARG A 35 0.95 4.52 -11.04
C ARG A 35 0.62 3.48 -9.98
N HIS A 36 1.62 3.02 -9.22
CA HIS A 36 1.42 2.13 -8.08
C HIS A 36 0.53 2.76 -7.01
N SER A 37 0.77 4.02 -6.64
CA SER A 37 -0.06 4.70 -5.63
C SER A 37 -1.52 4.86 -6.05
N PHE A 38 -1.79 5.06 -7.35
CA PHE A 38 -3.14 5.05 -7.89
C PHE A 38 -3.78 3.65 -7.91
N ALA A 39 -3.01 2.59 -8.13
CA ALA A 39 -3.50 1.23 -8.02
C ALA A 39 -3.93 0.93 -6.57
N THR A 40 -3.12 1.33 -5.58
CA THR A 40 -3.47 1.24 -4.15
C THR A 40 -4.73 2.02 -3.81
N LEU A 41 -4.86 3.27 -4.29
CA LEU A 41 -6.10 4.06 -4.16
C LEU A 41 -7.31 3.33 -4.76
N GLY A 42 -7.16 2.79 -5.97
CA GLY A 42 -8.21 2.06 -6.67
C GLY A 42 -8.70 0.84 -5.88
N ILE A 43 -7.79 0.08 -5.27
CA ILE A 43 -8.13 -1.06 -4.41
C ILE A 43 -8.94 -0.58 -3.21
N LEU A 44 -8.53 0.48 -2.51
CA LEU A 44 -9.29 0.98 -1.35
C LEU A 44 -10.71 1.45 -1.72
N LEU A 45 -10.89 2.02 -2.91
CA LEU A 45 -12.20 2.39 -3.43
C LEU A 45 -13.05 1.15 -3.78
N ASP A 46 -12.46 0.10 -4.33
CA ASP A 46 -13.13 -1.18 -4.61
C ASP A 46 -13.64 -1.86 -3.33
N TYR A 47 -12.91 -1.67 -2.22
CA TYR A 47 -13.35 -2.07 -0.88
C TYR A 47 -14.35 -1.11 -0.22
N HIS A 48 -14.92 -0.15 -0.95
CA HIS A 48 -15.94 0.79 -0.48
C HIS A 48 -15.50 1.68 0.70
N LEU A 49 -14.20 1.99 0.79
CA LEU A 49 -13.62 2.80 1.87
C LEU A 49 -13.71 4.32 1.62
N VAL A 50 -14.73 4.76 0.87
CA VAL A 50 -14.95 6.16 0.46
C VAL A 50 -15.21 7.12 1.63
N HIS A 51 -15.50 6.57 2.80
CA HIS A 51 -15.78 7.32 4.03
C HIS A 51 -14.52 7.73 4.80
N ASP A 52 -13.34 7.24 4.40
CA ASP A 52 -12.07 7.54 5.08
C ASP A 52 -11.14 8.38 4.19
N PRO A 53 -11.29 9.71 4.19
CA PRO A 53 -10.49 10.59 3.35
C PRO A 53 -8.99 10.54 3.70
N VAL A 54 -8.63 10.36 4.97
CA VAL A 54 -7.24 10.27 5.42
C VAL A 54 -6.56 9.04 4.79
N LEU A 55 -7.22 7.89 4.83
CA LEU A 55 -6.73 6.64 4.22
C LEU A 55 -6.55 6.78 2.71
N LEU A 56 -7.53 7.35 2.01
CA LEU A 56 -7.47 7.54 0.55
C LEU A 56 -6.35 8.52 0.16
N LYS A 57 -6.17 9.61 0.91
CA LYS A 57 -5.07 10.56 0.70
C LYS A 57 -3.71 9.93 0.98
N ALA A 58 -3.57 9.20 2.09
CA ALA A 58 -2.33 8.51 2.44
C ALA A 58 -1.95 7.44 1.40
N SER A 59 -2.93 6.78 0.77
CA SER A 59 -2.66 5.79 -0.28
C SER A 59 -1.92 6.36 -1.48
N LEU A 60 -2.13 7.64 -1.81
CA LEU A 60 -1.40 8.31 -2.89
C LEU A 60 0.07 8.60 -2.54
N LEU A 61 0.39 8.67 -1.24
CA LEU A 61 1.68 9.10 -0.72
C LEU A 61 2.43 8.01 0.07
N HIS A 62 1.90 6.78 0.16
CA HIS A 62 2.39 5.75 1.09
C HIS A 62 3.87 5.36 0.91
N ASP A 63 4.40 5.48 -0.32
CA ASP A 63 5.81 5.22 -0.63
C ASP A 63 6.66 6.51 -0.70
N LEU A 64 6.06 7.69 -0.55
CA LEU A 64 6.72 8.98 -0.84
C LEU A 64 7.98 9.20 -0.01
N PHE A 65 7.90 8.97 1.31
CA PHE A 65 9.04 9.17 2.21
C PHE A 65 10.10 8.07 2.11
N GLU A 66 9.75 6.88 1.60
CA GLU A 66 10.73 5.83 1.31
C GLU A 66 11.53 6.15 0.04
N GLU A 67 10.86 6.66 -1.00
CA GLU A 67 11.46 6.92 -2.31
C GLU A 67 12.14 8.30 -2.40
N LEU A 68 11.62 9.30 -1.67
CA LEU A 68 12.11 10.69 -1.64
C LEU A 68 12.32 11.13 -0.18
N PRO A 69 13.38 10.63 0.50
CA PRO A 69 13.61 10.86 1.93
C PRO A 69 13.89 12.34 2.30
N GLU A 70 14.23 13.18 1.31
CA GLU A 70 14.38 14.63 1.45
C GLU A 70 13.04 15.40 1.47
N THR A 71 11.91 14.70 1.32
CA THR A 71 10.59 15.35 1.36
C THR A 71 10.31 15.92 2.74
N GLU A 72 10.11 17.24 2.82
CA GLU A 72 9.72 17.93 4.04
C GLU A 72 8.29 17.57 4.45
N LEU A 73 8.12 17.05 5.68
CA LEU A 73 6.81 16.60 6.18
C LEU A 73 5.77 17.73 6.18
N ASP A 74 6.20 18.95 6.49
CA ASP A 74 5.34 20.12 6.61
C ASP A 74 4.70 20.52 5.27
N GLU A 75 5.27 20.12 4.13
CA GLU A 75 4.64 20.32 2.82
C GLU A 75 3.32 19.55 2.69
N ILE A 76 3.18 18.42 3.40
CA ILE A 76 1.96 17.60 3.38
C ILE A 76 1.06 17.98 4.55
N ARG A 77 1.64 18.21 5.74
CA ARG A 77 0.86 18.62 6.93
C ARG A 77 0.06 19.90 6.68
N ASN A 78 0.58 20.81 5.86
CA ASN A 78 -0.05 22.09 5.58
C ASN A 78 -0.98 22.10 4.35
N ILE A 79 -1.23 20.95 3.71
CA ILE A 79 -2.13 20.88 2.53
C ILE A 79 -3.56 21.25 2.91
N ASP A 80 -4.08 20.60 3.95
CA ASP A 80 -5.41 20.84 4.51
C ASP A 80 -5.50 20.32 5.94
N HIS A 81 -6.68 20.43 6.56
CA HIS A 81 -6.91 20.03 7.95
C HIS A 81 -6.66 18.54 8.25
N GLU A 82 -6.66 17.67 7.22
CA GLU A 82 -6.39 16.23 7.36
C GLU A 82 -4.90 15.92 7.13
N GLY A 83 -4.13 16.87 6.58
CA GLY A 83 -2.70 16.73 6.28
C GLY A 83 -1.86 16.13 7.41
N PRO A 84 -2.00 16.57 8.68
CA PRO A 84 -1.28 15.97 9.79
C PRO A 84 -1.55 14.47 9.96
N GLN A 85 -2.83 14.06 9.90
CA GLN A 85 -3.22 12.66 10.03
C GLN A 85 -2.76 11.82 8.84
N VAL A 86 -2.74 12.42 7.63
CA VAL A 86 -2.19 11.77 6.44
C VAL A 86 -0.70 11.50 6.63
N VAL A 87 0.08 12.49 7.10
CA VAL A 87 1.51 12.30 7.36
C VAL A 87 1.75 11.23 8.40
N ASP A 88 1.02 11.26 9.52
CA ASP A 88 1.15 10.27 10.58
C ASP A 88 0.89 8.86 10.05
N LEU A 89 -0.20 8.67 9.27
CA LEU A 89 -0.53 7.39 8.66
C LEU A 89 0.53 6.91 7.65
N VAL A 90 1.05 7.81 6.80
CA VAL A 90 2.12 7.46 5.85
C VAL A 90 3.37 7.03 6.61
N LEU A 91 3.74 7.71 7.70
CA LEU A 91 4.89 7.36 8.52
C LEU A 91 4.72 6.01 9.24
N GLU A 92 3.49 5.65 9.66
CA GLU A 92 3.22 4.32 10.22
C GLU A 92 3.61 3.21 9.23
N VAL A 93 3.27 3.40 7.95
CA VAL A 93 3.56 2.45 6.87
C VAL A 93 4.87 2.73 6.12
N THR A 94 5.69 3.68 6.57
CA THR A 94 7.03 3.91 6.01
C THR A 94 8.03 3.03 6.74
N ARG A 95 8.84 2.27 5.99
CA ARG A 95 9.96 1.50 6.56
C ARG A 95 11.12 2.42 6.89
N LEU A 96 11.65 2.31 8.12
CA LEU A 96 12.79 3.12 8.54
C LEU A 96 14.09 2.63 7.89
N PRO A 97 15.09 3.50 7.62
CA PRO A 97 16.34 3.12 6.93
C PRO A 97 17.11 1.95 7.56
N HIS A 98 17.07 1.83 8.89
CA HIS A 98 17.76 0.78 9.65
C HIS A 98 16.88 -0.43 9.97
N GLU A 99 15.62 -0.42 9.56
CA GLU A 99 14.64 -1.45 9.88
C GLU A 99 14.67 -2.57 8.83
N THR A 100 14.81 -3.82 9.31
CA THR A 100 14.68 -4.99 8.44
C THR A 100 13.24 -5.07 7.91
N LYS A 101 13.05 -5.65 6.73
CA LYS A 101 11.69 -5.78 6.17
C LYS A 101 10.75 -6.58 7.08
N ALA A 102 11.25 -7.65 7.70
CA ALA A 102 10.50 -8.43 8.69
C ALA A 102 10.17 -7.60 9.93
N GLY A 103 11.13 -6.85 10.48
CA GLY A 103 10.91 -5.98 11.64
C GLY A 103 9.87 -4.90 11.39
N TYR A 104 9.91 -4.29 10.21
CA TYR A 104 8.91 -3.33 9.73
C TYR A 104 7.51 -3.94 9.67
N LEU A 105 7.36 -5.09 9.02
CA LEU A 105 6.06 -5.74 8.90
C LEU A 105 5.52 -6.18 10.27
N THR A 106 6.38 -6.66 11.16
CA THR A 106 6.02 -6.95 12.57
C THR A 106 5.54 -5.68 13.28
N ARG A 107 6.28 -4.56 13.16
CA ARG A 107 5.90 -3.29 13.79
C ARG A 107 4.54 -2.82 13.31
N VAL A 108 4.28 -2.83 12.00
CA VAL A 108 2.97 -2.45 11.45
C VAL A 108 1.88 -3.39 11.98
N LEU A 109 2.12 -4.71 11.99
CA LEU A 109 1.13 -5.69 12.45
C LEU A 109 0.77 -5.52 13.94
N GLU A 110 1.76 -5.22 14.77
CA GLU A 110 1.60 -5.15 16.23
C GLU A 110 1.13 -3.77 16.71
N LYS A 111 1.59 -2.70 16.06
CA LYS A 111 1.42 -1.32 16.56
C LYS A 111 0.72 -0.37 15.58
N GLY A 112 0.55 -0.78 14.33
CA GLY A 112 -0.12 0.03 13.32
C GLY A 112 -1.59 0.25 13.65
N SER A 113 -2.08 1.43 13.31
CA SER A 113 -3.49 1.79 13.34
C SER A 113 -4.31 0.93 12.37
N HIS A 114 -5.63 0.91 12.56
CA HIS A 114 -6.54 0.21 11.65
C HIS A 114 -6.31 0.62 10.18
N ASN A 115 -6.07 1.91 9.94
CA ASN A 115 -5.80 2.44 8.61
C ASN A 115 -4.43 2.03 8.08
N ALA A 116 -3.41 1.93 8.93
CA ALA A 116 -2.09 1.43 8.52
C ALA A 116 -2.20 -0.03 8.04
N LEU A 117 -3.01 -0.85 8.74
CA LEU A 117 -3.26 -2.23 8.34
C LEU A 117 -4.04 -2.32 7.02
N LEU A 118 -5.11 -1.55 6.86
CA LEU A 118 -5.88 -1.49 5.60
C LEU A 118 -5.00 -1.05 4.42
N LEU A 119 -4.23 0.02 4.61
CA LEU A 119 -3.35 0.56 3.58
C LEU A 119 -2.28 -0.46 3.18
N LYS A 120 -1.69 -1.19 4.16
CA LYS A 120 -0.70 -2.22 3.85
C LYS A 120 -1.28 -3.44 3.15
N CYS A 121 -2.54 -3.79 3.44
CA CYS A 121 -3.25 -4.83 2.71
C CYS A 121 -3.48 -4.39 1.24
N ALA A 122 -3.97 -3.18 1.00
CA ALA A 122 -4.19 -2.65 -0.34
C ALA A 122 -2.88 -2.56 -1.15
N ASP A 123 -1.80 -2.04 -0.55
CA ASP A 123 -0.46 -2.02 -1.15
C ASP A 123 0.01 -3.45 -1.51
N ARG A 124 -0.21 -4.42 -0.62
CA ARG A 124 0.16 -5.82 -0.89
C ARG A 124 -0.66 -6.42 -2.02
N ILE A 125 -1.96 -6.18 -2.09
CA ILE A 125 -2.84 -6.66 -3.17
C ILE A 125 -2.35 -6.11 -4.52
N SER A 126 -2.04 -4.81 -4.59
CA SER A 126 -1.46 -4.19 -5.79
C SER A 126 -0.15 -4.87 -6.20
N ASN A 127 0.78 -5.02 -5.27
CA ASN A 127 2.08 -5.66 -5.53
C ASN A 127 1.95 -7.11 -5.98
N LEU A 128 1.02 -7.90 -5.41
CA LEU A 128 0.79 -9.29 -5.81
C LEU A 128 0.12 -9.41 -7.18
N THR A 129 -0.69 -8.42 -7.56
CA THR A 129 -1.30 -8.33 -8.89
C THR A 129 -0.24 -8.05 -9.96
N ASP A 130 0.73 -7.18 -9.66
CA ASP A 130 1.86 -6.85 -10.52
C ASP A 130 3.04 -7.83 -10.42
N LEU A 131 2.96 -8.87 -9.57
CA LEU A 131 4.06 -9.80 -9.34
C LEU A 131 4.22 -10.76 -10.52
N HIS A 132 5.08 -10.38 -11.47
CA HIS A 132 5.40 -11.17 -12.65
C HIS A 132 6.73 -11.93 -12.50
N ARG A 133 6.87 -13.05 -13.21
CA ARG A 133 8.03 -13.96 -13.12
C ARG A 133 9.23 -13.51 -13.95
N ASP A 134 8.99 -12.69 -14.95
CA ASP A 134 10.00 -12.07 -15.81
C ASP A 134 10.78 -10.95 -15.09
N SER A 135 10.22 -10.39 -14.01
CA SER A 135 10.80 -9.28 -13.27
C SER A 135 11.47 -9.68 -11.95
N HIS A 136 11.27 -10.91 -11.47
CA HIS A 136 11.79 -11.37 -10.18
C HIS A 136 12.22 -12.84 -10.16
N GLU A 137 13.36 -13.10 -9.50
CA GLU A 137 13.84 -14.44 -9.18
C GLU A 137 12.81 -15.25 -8.36
N PRO A 138 12.61 -16.55 -8.65
CA PRO A 138 11.64 -17.39 -7.95
C PRO A 138 11.76 -17.37 -6.42
N ALA A 139 12.98 -17.41 -5.89
CA ALA A 139 13.23 -17.35 -4.45
C ALA A 139 12.72 -16.04 -3.81
N LYS A 140 12.80 -14.92 -4.55
CA LYS A 140 12.28 -13.63 -4.08
C LYS A 140 10.75 -13.61 -4.09
N ILE A 141 10.13 -14.22 -5.10
CA ILE A 141 8.67 -14.38 -5.17
C ILE A 141 8.21 -15.22 -3.96
N LEU A 142 8.81 -16.38 -3.73
CA LEU A 142 8.49 -17.26 -2.59
C LEU A 142 8.59 -16.52 -1.25
N SER A 143 9.72 -15.84 -0.99
CA SER A 143 9.89 -15.05 0.23
C SER A 143 8.84 -13.94 0.37
N TYR A 144 8.41 -13.33 -0.73
CA TYR A 144 7.35 -12.32 -0.71
C TYR A 144 5.97 -12.92 -0.41
N LEU A 145 5.68 -14.13 -0.89
CA LEU A 145 4.47 -14.87 -0.56
C LEU A 145 4.47 -15.30 0.91
N GLU A 146 5.57 -15.83 1.43
CA GLU A 146 5.74 -16.18 2.85
C GLU A 146 5.53 -14.95 3.76
N GLN A 147 6.11 -13.79 3.41
CA GLN A 147 5.87 -12.54 4.13
C GLN A 147 4.40 -12.10 4.07
N THR A 148 3.71 -12.37 2.96
CA THR A 148 2.28 -12.05 2.83
C THR A 148 1.48 -12.87 3.83
N GLU A 149 1.75 -14.17 3.92
CA GLU A 149 1.04 -15.05 4.85
C GLU A 149 1.40 -14.78 6.31
N GLN A 150 2.68 -14.55 6.59
CA GLN A 150 3.17 -14.37 7.95
C GLN A 150 2.73 -13.04 8.56
N TYR A 151 2.64 -11.99 7.75
CA TYR A 151 2.41 -10.63 8.26
C TYR A 151 1.11 -10.02 7.72
N ILE A 152 0.90 -10.04 6.41
CA ILE A 152 -0.20 -9.28 5.79
C ILE A 152 -1.56 -9.97 5.98
N LEU A 153 -1.66 -11.29 5.87
CA LEU A 153 -2.91 -12.00 6.16
C LEU A 153 -3.38 -11.75 7.61
N PRO A 154 -2.52 -11.82 8.64
CA PRO A 154 -2.89 -11.38 9.99
C PRO A 154 -3.31 -9.92 10.09
N MET A 155 -2.76 -9.00 9.29
CA MET A 155 -3.23 -7.60 9.23
C MET A 155 -4.65 -7.56 8.68
N ALA A 156 -4.90 -8.21 7.53
CA ALA A 156 -6.20 -8.28 6.89
C ALA A 156 -7.27 -8.86 7.82
N SER A 157 -6.96 -9.95 8.53
CA SER A 157 -7.88 -10.59 9.49
C SER A 157 -8.30 -9.67 10.65
N LYS A 158 -7.51 -8.63 10.96
CA LYS A 158 -7.86 -7.62 11.97
C LYS A 158 -8.78 -6.52 11.43
N VAL A 159 -8.84 -6.31 10.12
CA VAL A 159 -9.46 -5.10 9.54
C VAL A 159 -10.51 -5.34 8.47
N ASN A 160 -10.36 -6.37 7.63
CA ASN A 160 -11.28 -6.65 6.52
C ASN A 160 -11.19 -8.11 6.06
N GLN A 161 -12.28 -8.87 6.22
CA GLN A 161 -12.33 -10.29 5.89
C GLN A 161 -12.33 -10.56 4.37
N ASP A 162 -12.84 -9.63 3.56
CA ASP A 162 -12.82 -9.77 2.10
C ASP A 162 -11.39 -9.64 1.57
N MET A 163 -10.59 -8.73 2.16
CA MET A 163 -9.14 -8.64 1.89
C MET A 163 -8.39 -9.94 2.27
N VAL A 164 -8.81 -10.64 3.33
CA VAL A 164 -8.24 -11.96 3.67
C VAL A 164 -8.47 -12.96 2.54
N THR A 165 -9.71 -13.02 2.04
CA THR A 165 -10.08 -13.90 0.93
C THR A 165 -9.22 -13.60 -0.30
N GLU A 166 -9.17 -12.33 -0.74
CA GLU A 166 -8.42 -11.95 -1.94
C GLU A 166 -6.92 -12.23 -1.81
N LEU A 167 -6.30 -11.84 -0.70
CA LEU A 167 -4.88 -12.08 -0.46
C LEU A 167 -4.56 -13.58 -0.45
N THR A 168 -5.42 -14.40 0.15
CA THR A 168 -5.26 -15.86 0.18
C THR A 168 -5.31 -16.43 -1.23
N ASP A 169 -6.28 -16.00 -2.04
CA ASP A 169 -6.44 -16.42 -3.43
C ASP A 169 -5.24 -15.99 -4.29
N LEU A 170 -4.76 -14.76 -4.14
CA LEU A 170 -3.59 -14.23 -4.84
C LEU A 170 -2.34 -15.05 -4.49
N VAL A 171 -2.09 -15.33 -3.21
CA VAL A 171 -0.96 -16.15 -2.77
C VAL A 171 -1.05 -17.55 -3.37
N ALA A 172 -2.22 -18.20 -3.30
CA ALA A 172 -2.42 -19.53 -3.85
C ALA A 172 -2.17 -19.58 -5.37
N ARG A 173 -2.71 -18.61 -6.12
CA ARG A 173 -2.50 -18.50 -7.57
C ARG A 173 -1.03 -18.32 -7.92
N ARG A 174 -0.31 -17.45 -7.21
CA ARG A 174 1.12 -17.20 -7.46
C ARG A 174 1.98 -18.42 -7.14
N ARG A 175 1.68 -19.17 -6.07
CA ARG A 175 2.33 -20.45 -5.79
C ARG A 175 2.13 -21.47 -6.91
N ASN A 176 0.90 -21.63 -7.39
CA ASN A 176 0.61 -22.56 -8.47
C ASN A 176 1.37 -22.21 -9.76
N ILE A 177 1.52 -20.91 -10.07
CA ILE A 177 2.30 -20.47 -11.23
C ILE A 177 3.80 -20.83 -11.09
N LEU A 178 4.36 -20.77 -9.87
CA LEU A 178 5.74 -21.19 -9.61
C LEU A 178 5.92 -22.70 -9.73
N LEU A 179 5.03 -23.47 -9.10
CA LEU A 179 5.04 -24.94 -9.14
C LEU A 179 4.94 -25.46 -10.57
N ASN A 180 4.02 -24.91 -11.37
CA ASN A 180 3.85 -25.26 -12.79
C ASN A 180 5.09 -24.95 -13.64
N ALA A 181 6.00 -24.14 -13.13
CA ALA A 181 7.23 -23.79 -13.80
C ALA A 181 8.47 -24.50 -13.27
N GLY A 182 8.29 -25.45 -12.34
CA GLY A 182 9.37 -26.29 -11.81
C GLY A 182 10.15 -25.65 -10.66
N PHE A 183 9.56 -24.70 -9.93
CA PHE A 183 10.12 -24.07 -8.73
C PHE A 183 9.35 -24.42 -7.47
#